data_AF-A0A410P6U1-F1
#
_entry.id   AF-A0A410P6U1-F1
#
_cell.length_a   1.000
_cell.length_b   1.000
_cell.length_c   1.000
_cell.angle_alpha   90.00
_cell.angle_beta   90.00
_cell.angle_gamma   90.00
#
_symmetry.space_group_name_H-M   'P 1'
#
loop_
_entity.id
_entity.type
_entity.pdbx_description
1 polymer ?
#
loop_
_entity_poly.entity_id
_entity_poly.type
_entity_poly.pdbx_seq_one_letter_code
_entity_poly.pdbx_strand_id
1 'polypeptide(L)' 'MARGIKDDFNKRFGNRIQVVYAKNLSPSQREQRNRKLCEAVIKVLTDILGREPTQRELFGIDDLTKVKRYK' A
#
# COMPACT_ATOMS: atom_id res chain seq x y z
N MET A 1 18.30 -1.56 30.40
CA MET A 1 17.56 -2.61 29.69
C MET A 1 16.36 -1.97 29.02
N ALA A 2 16.34 -1.89 27.68
CA ALA A 2 15.26 -1.22 26.95
C ALA A 2 13.99 -2.07 27.05
N ARG A 3 12.94 -1.54 27.68
CA ARG A 3 11.59 -2.14 27.63
C ARG A 3 11.17 -2.20 26.16
N GLY A 4 10.59 -3.32 25.74
CA GLY A 4 10.16 -3.49 24.36
C GLY A 4 8.99 -2.55 24.05
N ILE A 5 8.86 -2.09 22.81
CA ILE A 5 7.73 -1.26 22.33
C ILE A 5 6.37 -1.85 22.73
N LYS A 6 6.29 -3.18 22.81
CA LYS A 6 5.11 -3.94 23.26
C LYS A 6 4.74 -3.66 24.72
N ASP A 7 5.73 -3.55 25.61
CA ASP A 7 5.49 -3.29 27.04
C ASP A 7 5.01 -1.86 27.28
N ASP A 8 5.59 -0.88 26.59
CA ASP A 8 5.15 0.52 26.67
C ASP A 8 3.75 0.73 26.06
N PHE A 9 3.45 0.02 24.97
CA PHE A 9 2.10 0.04 24.40
C PHE A 9 1.07 -0.55 25.38
N ASN A 10 1.34 -1.73 25.93
CA ASN A 10 0.46 -2.38 26.90
C ASN A 10 0.28 -1.53 28.17
N LYS A 11 1.32 -0.82 28.63
CA LYS A 11 1.20 0.10 29.77
C LYS A 11 0.28 1.29 29.47
N ARG A 12 0.34 1.84 28.26
CA ARG A 12 -0.44 3.04 27.87
C ARG A 12 -1.88 2.73 27.50
N PHE A 13 -2.11 1.60 26.82
CA PHE A 13 -3.41 1.29 26.22
C PHE A 13 -4.10 0.08 26.87
N GLY A 14 -3.40 -0.68 27.71
CA GLY A 14 -3.93 -1.89 28.33
C GLY A 14 -4.53 -2.84 27.29
N ASN A 15 -5.66 -3.46 27.64
CA ASN A 15 -6.44 -4.30 26.72
C ASN A 15 -7.51 -3.50 25.93
N ARG A 16 -7.45 -2.16 25.92
CA ARG A 16 -8.49 -1.34 25.27
C ARG A 16 -8.33 -1.28 23.75
N ILE A 17 -7.14 -1.55 23.23
CA ILE A 17 -6.84 -1.50 21.80
C ILE A 17 -6.17 -2.82 21.40
N GLN A 18 -6.81 -3.57 20.51
CA GLN A 18 -6.21 -4.75 19.91
C GLN A 18 -5.33 -4.32 18.74
N VAL A 19 -4.02 -4.38 18.91
CA VAL A 19 -3.07 -4.13 17.81
C VAL A 19 -3.05 -5.36 16.91
N VAL A 20 -3.83 -5.29 15.83
CA VAL A 20 -3.74 -6.27 14.75
C VAL A 20 -2.65 -5.82 13.79
N TYR A 21 -1.44 -6.37 13.97
CA TYR A 21 -0.39 -6.22 12.98
C TYR A 21 -0.84 -6.88 11.68
N ALA A 22 -0.58 -6.24 10.54
CA ALA A 22 -0.88 -6.82 9.24
C ALA A 22 -0.28 -8.23 9.15
N LYS A 23 -1.13 -9.22 8.85
CA LYS A 23 -0.69 -10.60 8.68
C LYS A 23 0.41 -10.62 7.62
N ASN A 24 1.56 -11.20 7.95
CA ASN A 24 2.60 -11.45 6.96
C ASN A 24 2.00 -12.39 5.91
N LEU A 25 1.73 -11.86 4.72
CA LEU A 25 1.28 -12.66 3.59
C LEU A 25 2.41 -13.60 3.18
N SER A 26 2.07 -14.83 2.80
CA SER A 26 3.04 -15.68 2.12
C SER A 26 3.55 -14.98 0.85
N PRO A 27 4.75 -15.32 0.35
CA PRO A 27 5.25 -14.75 -0.90
C PRO A 27 4.25 -14.84 -2.05
N SER A 28 3.56 -15.98 -2.19
CA SER A 28 2.52 -16.21 -3.19
C SER A 28 1.28 -15.32 -3.03
N GLN A 29 0.78 -15.17 -1.80
CA GLN A 29 -0.35 -14.29 -1.52
C GLN A 29 0.00 -12.82 -1.75
N ARG A 30 1.24 -12.43 -1.44
CA ARG A 30 1.76 -11.08 -1.71
C ARG A 30 1.84 -10.82 -3.21
N GLU A 31 2.35 -11.77 -3.99
CA GLU A 31 2.42 -11.67 -5.44
C GLU A 31 1.02 -11.53 -6.06
N GLN A 32 0.07 -12.39 -5.66
CA GLN A 32 -1.30 -12.32 -6.13
C GLN A 32 -1.96 -10.97 -5.79
N ARG A 33 -1.77 -10.47 -4.57
CA ARG A 33 -2.27 -9.15 -4.16
C ARG A 33 -1.66 -8.04 -5.01
N ASN A 34 -0.35 -8.09 -5.24
CA ASN A 34 0.34 -7.07 -6.03
C ASN A 34 -0.14 -7.07 -7.49
N ARG A 35 -0.37 -8.24 -8.11
CA ARG A 35 -0.98 -8.33 -9.44
C ARG A 35 -2.34 -7.65 -9.49
N LYS A 36 -3.23 -7.97 -8.55
CA LYS A 36 -4.57 -7.36 -8.48
C LYS A 36 -4.52 -5.84 -8.32
N LEU A 37 -3.57 -5.34 -7.53
CA LEU A 37 -3.36 -3.89 -7.37
C LEU A 37 -2.89 -3.25 -8.68
N CYS A 38 -1.90 -3.83 -9.36
CA CYS A 38 -1.44 -3.32 -10.64
C CYS A 38 -2.55 -3.30 -11.69
N GLU A 39 -3.34 -4.38 -11.80
CA GLU A 39 -4.49 -4.45 -12.72
C GLU A 39 -5.54 -3.37 -12.42
N ALA A 40 -5.85 -3.14 -11.14
CA ALA A 40 -6.78 -2.10 -10.73
C ALA A 40 -6.26 -0.70 -11.10
N VAL A 41 -4.97 -0.43 -10.87
CA VAL A 41 -4.35 0.84 -11.25
C VAL A 41 -4.40 1.04 -12.76
N ILE A 42 -4.07 0.02 -13.55
CA ILE A 42 -4.13 0.09 -15.02
C ILE A 42 -5.55 0.45 -15.46
N LYS A 43 -6.58 -0.27 -14.99
CA LYS A 43 -7.98 0.01 -15.34
C LYS A 43 -8.42 1.42 -14.98
N VAL A 44 -8.01 1.94 -13.82
CA VAL A 44 -8.34 3.33 -13.45
C VAL A 44 -7.69 4.31 -14.42
N LEU A 45 -6.43 4.08 -14.79
CA LEU A 45 -5.71 4.99 -15.68
C LEU A 45 -6.27 4.94 -17.11
N THR A 46 -6.54 3.73 -17.63
CA THR A 46 -7.03 3.55 -19.00
C THR A 46 -8.52 3.87 -19.12
N ASP A 47 -9.36 3.27 -18.29
CA ASP A 47 -10.81 3.24 -18.51
C ASP A 47 -11.49 4.49 -17.92
N ILE A 48 -10.96 5.02 -16.81
CA ILE A 48 -11.53 6.19 -16.14
C ILE A 48 -10.82 7.48 -16.58
N LEU A 49 -9.48 7.47 -16.61
CA LEU A 49 -8.70 8.68 -16.96
C LEU A 49 -8.35 8.76 -18.45
N GLY A 50 -8.65 7.74 -19.25
CA GLY A 50 -8.45 7.76 -20.70
C GLY A 50 -6.97 7.85 -21.13
N ARG A 51 -6.04 7.42 -20.28
CA ARG A 51 -4.59 7.51 -20.56
C ARG A 51 -3.87 6.21 -20.29
N GLU A 52 -2.81 5.96 -21.05
CA GLU A 52 -1.94 4.81 -20.80
C GLU A 52 -1.10 5.02 -19.52
N PRO A 53 -0.97 3.97 -18.68
CA PRO A 53 -0.12 4.01 -17.50
C PRO A 53 1.36 3.96 -17.91
N THR A 54 2.20 4.79 -17.27
CA THR A 54 3.65 4.71 -17.46
C THR A 54 4.25 3.65 -16.55
N GLN A 55 5.32 2.96 -16.97
CA GLN A 55 6.04 2.02 -16.10
C GLN A 55 6.47 2.65 -14.77
N ARG A 56 6.93 3.91 -14.77
CA ARG A 56 7.34 4.63 -13.54
C ARG A 56 6.18 4.82 -12.56
N GLU A 57 4.97 5.00 -13.06
CA GLU A 57 3.76 5.13 -12.24
C GLU A 57 3.35 3.78 -11.65
N LEU A 58 3.42 2.70 -12.44
CA LEU A 58 3.13 1.35 -11.97
C LEU A 58 4.14 0.86 -10.91
N PHE A 59 5.39 1.32 -10.99
CA PHE A 59 6.41 1.07 -9.97
C PHE A 59 6.31 2.01 -8.76
N GLY A 60 5.38 2.97 -8.75
CA GLY A 60 5.23 3.95 -7.67
C GLY A 60 6.39 4.95 -7.55
N ILE A 61 7.19 5.10 -8.60
CA ILE A 61 8.27 6.11 -8.70
C ILE A 61 7.65 7.49 -8.94
N ASP A 62 6.67 7.54 -9.84
CA ASP A 62 5.90 8.75 -10.13
C ASP A 62 4.60 8.74 -9.32
N ASP A 63 4.29 9.88 -8.69
CA ASP A 63 3.05 10.08 -7.93
C ASP A 63 1.86 10.28 -8.89
N LEU A 64 0.89 9.37 -8.83
CA LEU A 64 -0.33 9.38 -9.65
C LEU A 64 -1.26 10.56 -9.36
N THR A 65 -1.15 11.18 -8.18
CA THR A 65 -1.98 12.34 -7.80
C THR A 65 -1.54 13.63 -8.47
N LYS A 66 -0.29 13.67 -8.95
CA LYS A 66 0.25 14.83 -9.63
C LYS A 66 -0.24 14.81 -11.08
N VAL A 67 -1.22 15.66 -11.38
CA VAL A 67 -1.72 15.86 -12.74
C VAL A 67 -0.55 16.27 -13.64
N LYS A 68 -0.12 15.37 -14.53
CA LYS A 68 0.82 15.73 -15.61
C LYS A 68 0.05 16.66 -16.54
N ARG A 69 0.31 17.97 -16.42
CA ARG A 69 -0.11 18.93 -17.43
C ARG A 69 0.69 18.61 -18.68
N TYR A 70 0.05 18.02 -19.67
CA TYR A 70 0.59 17.98 -21.03
C TYR A 70 0.79 19.44 -21.46
N LYS A 71 2.02 19.75 -21.86
CA LYS A 71 2.44 21.08 -22.30
C LYS A 71 2.24 21.21 -23.80
#